data_AF-A0A964QVV6-F1
#
_entry.id   AF-A0A964QVV6-F1
#
_cell.length_a   1.000
_cell.length_b   1.000
_cell.length_c   1.000
_cell.angle_alpha   90.00
_cell.angle_beta   90.00
_cell.angle_gamma   90.00
#
_symmetry.space_group_name_H-M   'P 1'
#
loop_
_entity.id
_entity.type
_entity.pdbx_description
1 polymer ?
#
loop_
_entity_poly.entity_id
_entity_poly.type
_entity_poly.pdbx_seq_one_letter_code
_entity_poly.pdbx_strand_id
1 'polypeptide(L)'
;MNPTPEINFDDFKKVEITVGKILSAEKVPETDKLLKLSVDFGVKATTTPQISPSPTTPSVGTDTPPQAGGEEAEEPKRDIRQIISGISAYFPDPQMLVGKKCMFVTNLEPRTIKGLESNGMLFAVSTEDGKFSLLEPNREIPEGTHAK
;
A
#
# COMPACT_ATOMS: atom_id res chain seq x y z
N MET A 1 -9.03 31.29 12.81
CA MET A 1 -8.41 30.38 11.83
C MET A 1 -8.36 31.11 10.50
N ASN A 2 -7.19 31.16 9.84
CA ASN A 2 -7.12 31.64 8.47
C ASN A 2 -7.75 30.58 7.56
N PRO A 3 -8.53 30.95 6.53
CA PRO A 3 -9.09 29.99 5.61
C PRO A 3 -7.95 29.25 4.89
N THR A 4 -8.06 27.92 4.81
CA THR A 4 -7.14 27.11 4.00
C THR A 4 -7.23 27.60 2.55
N PRO A 5 -6.09 27.84 1.86
CA PRO A 5 -6.12 28.25 0.46
C PRO A 5 -6.85 27.23 -0.41
N GLU A 6 -7.61 27.73 -1.39
CA GLU A 6 -8.21 26.87 -2.41
C GLU A 6 -7.10 26.24 -3.26
N ILE A 7 -7.28 24.96 -3.61
CA ILE A 7 -6.44 24.26 -4.57
C ILE A 7 -7.21 24.06 -5.87
N ASN A 8 -6.51 23.98 -7.00
CA ASN A 8 -7.14 23.60 -8.26
C ASN A 8 -7.32 22.07 -8.34
N PHE A 9 -8.14 21.62 -9.28
CA PHE A 9 -8.43 20.20 -9.46
C PHE A 9 -7.21 19.37 -9.88
N ASP A 10 -6.25 19.97 -10.59
CA ASP A 10 -5.05 19.27 -11.01
C ASP A 10 -4.08 19.02 -9.85
N ASP A 11 -4.09 19.86 -8.82
CA ASP A 11 -3.41 19.59 -7.56
C ASP A 11 -4.07 18.46 -6.78
N PHE A 12 -5.41 18.37 -6.79
CA PHE A 12 -6.11 17.24 -6.18
C PHE A 12 -5.79 15.91 -6.88
N LYS A 13 -5.76 15.89 -8.22
CA LYS A 13 -5.38 14.69 -9.00
C LYS A 13 -3.98 14.17 -8.69
N LYS A 14 -3.08 15.01 -8.20
CA LYS A 14 -1.74 14.59 -7.78
C LYS A 14 -1.76 13.77 -6.51
N VAL A 15 -2.86 13.71 -5.76
CA VAL A 15 -2.94 12.92 -4.52
C VAL A 15 -3.47 11.54 -4.85
N GLU A 16 -2.68 10.50 -4.56
CA GLU A 16 -3.14 9.12 -4.71
C GLU A 16 -3.68 8.63 -3.36
N ILE A 17 -5.00 8.51 -3.27
CA ILE A 17 -5.68 7.85 -2.15
C ILE A 17 -6.10 6.46 -2.61
N THR A 18 -5.74 5.42 -1.86
CA THR A 18 -5.87 4.02 -2.28
C THR A 18 -6.41 3.16 -1.14
N VAL A 19 -7.25 2.19 -1.48
CA VAL A 19 -7.76 1.18 -0.54
C VAL A 19 -6.63 0.22 -0.17
N GLY A 20 -6.33 0.11 1.13
CA GLY A 20 -5.36 -0.84 1.65
C GLY A 20 -5.97 -1.75 2.73
N LYS A 21 -5.57 -3.01 2.76
CA LYS A 21 -5.93 -3.97 3.82
C LYS A 21 -4.81 -4.04 4.84
N ILE A 22 -5.13 -3.83 6.11
CA ILE A 22 -4.15 -3.94 7.20
C ILE A 22 -3.88 -5.43 7.46
N LEU A 23 -2.63 -5.86 7.31
CA LEU A 23 -2.18 -7.23 7.56
C LEU A 23 -1.67 -7.42 8.99
N SER A 24 -0.98 -6.42 9.53
CA SER A 24 -0.53 -6.42 10.92
C SER A 24 -0.53 -5.00 11.48
N ALA A 25 -0.69 -4.91 12.80
CA ALA A 25 -0.63 -3.66 13.54
C ALA A 25 0.08 -3.91 14.88
N GLU A 26 1.14 -3.14 15.14
CA GLU A 26 1.99 -3.28 16.31
C GLU A 26 2.27 -1.90 16.93
N LYS A 27 2.39 -1.82 18.25
CA LYS A 27 2.88 -0.60 18.91
C LYS A 27 4.36 -0.41 18.57
N VAL A 28 4.73 0.82 18.24
CA VAL A 28 6.14 1.16 18.01
C VAL A 28 6.84 1.23 19.38
N PRO A 29 8.01 0.58 19.55
CA PRO A 29 8.81 0.74 20.77
C PRO A 29 9.12 2.21 21.04
N GLU A 30 9.33 2.59 22.30
CA GLU A 30 9.70 3.97 22.67
C GLU A 30 8.59 5.02 22.47
N THR A 31 7.34 4.59 22.19
CA THR A 31 6.22 5.50 22.02
C THR A 31 4.87 4.83 22.28
N ASP A 32 3.98 5.54 22.96
CA ASP A 32 2.59 5.14 23.19
C ASP A 32 1.63 5.69 22.12
N LYS A 33 2.09 6.65 21.30
CA LYS A 33 1.27 7.34 20.28
C LYS A 33 1.25 6.67 18.90
N LEU A 34 2.24 5.86 18.56
CA LEU A 34 2.41 5.36 17.18
C LEU A 34 2.10 3.87 17.06
N LEU A 35 1.44 3.51 15.97
CA LEU A 35 1.33 2.14 15.48
C LEU A 35 2.15 1.99 14.19
N LYS A 36 2.81 0.84 14.08
CA LYS A 36 3.43 0.33 12.84
C LYS A 36 2.43 -0.62 12.19
N LEU A 37 1.98 -0.27 11.00
CA LEU A 37 1.04 -1.05 10.21
C LEU A 37 1.77 -1.67 9.02
N SER A 38 1.49 -2.93 8.73
CA SER A 38 1.79 -3.56 7.43
C SER A 38 0.51 -3.58 6.61
N VAL A 39 0.52 -2.97 5.43
CA VAL A 39 -0.69 -2.75 4.61
C VAL A 39 -0.49 -3.32 3.22
N ASP A 40 -1.46 -4.10 2.75
CA ASP A 40 -1.55 -4.68 1.42
C ASP A 40 -2.38 -3.79 0.50
N PHE A 41 -1.76 -3.33 -0.59
CA PHE A 41 -2.37 -2.54 -1.65
C PHE A 41 -2.67 -3.36 -2.91
N GLY A 42 -2.77 -4.68 -2.79
CA GLY A 42 -3.12 -5.57 -3.90
C GLY A 42 -1.91 -6.05 -4.70
N VAL A 43 -2.18 -6.58 -5.88
CA VAL A 43 -1.15 -7.06 -6.81
C VAL A 43 -0.64 -5.88 -7.64
N LYS A 44 0.66 -5.61 -7.64
CA LYS A 44 1.22 -4.71 -8.67
C LYS A 44 1.12 -5.47 -9.98
N ALA A 45 0.45 -4.90 -10.98
CA ALA A 45 0.53 -5.42 -12.34
C ALA A 45 2.01 -5.44 -12.73
N THR A 46 2.61 -6.62 -12.76
CA THR A 46 3.96 -6.82 -13.27
C THR A 46 3.90 -6.39 -14.72
N THR A 47 4.48 -5.24 -15.05
CA THR A 47 4.81 -4.91 -16.44
C THR A 47 5.64 -6.09 -16.93
N THR A 48 5.04 -6.92 -17.79
CA THR A 48 5.73 -8.00 -18.48
C THR A 48 6.99 -7.36 -19.09
N PRO A 49 8.20 -7.88 -18.84
CA PRO A 49 9.36 -7.42 -19.60
C PRO A 49 9.00 -7.60 -21.08
N GLN A 50 8.93 -6.51 -21.84
CA GLN A 50 8.88 -6.60 -23.29
C GLN A 50 10.15 -7.35 -23.70
N ILE A 51 10.00 -8.64 -23.98
CA ILE A 51 10.98 -9.40 -24.73
C ILE A 51 10.90 -8.82 -26.14
N SER A 52 11.73 -7.81 -26.41
CA SER A 52 12.04 -7.38 -27.78
C SER A 52 12.50 -8.63 -28.54
N PRO A 53 11.80 -9.08 -29.59
CA PRO A 53 12.32 -10.16 -30.40
C PRO A 53 13.48 -9.61 -31.23
N SER A 54 14.72 -9.81 -30.76
CA SER A 54 15.89 -9.68 -31.61
C SER A 54 15.86 -10.83 -32.63
N PRO A 55 15.87 -10.55 -33.95
CA PRO A 55 15.91 -11.62 -34.94
C PRO A 55 17.29 -12.29 -34.91
N THR A 56 17.35 -13.56 -34.50
CA THR A 56 18.56 -14.37 -34.61
C THR A 56 18.39 -15.39 -35.74
N THR A 57 19.30 -15.32 -36.70
CA THR A 57 19.49 -16.21 -37.85
C THR A 57 19.55 -17.68 -37.44
N PRO A 58 19.00 -18.64 -38.22
CA PRO A 58 19.03 -20.05 -37.86
C PRO A 58 20.42 -20.66 -38.09
N SER A 59 20.92 -21.39 -37.10
CA SER A 59 21.99 -22.39 -37.28
C SER A 59 21.53 -23.74 -36.78
N VAL A 60 21.66 -24.74 -37.66
CA VAL A 60 21.28 -26.14 -37.50
C VAL A 60 22.19 -26.84 -36.49
N GLY A 61 21.63 -27.68 -35.60
CA GLY A 61 22.41 -28.76 -34.98
C GLY A 61 21.92 -29.29 -33.62
N THR A 62 21.50 -30.55 -33.64
CA THR A 62 21.46 -31.58 -32.58
C THR A 62 20.30 -31.64 -31.58
N ASP A 63 19.58 -32.76 -31.70
CA ASP A 63 18.61 -33.32 -30.75
C ASP A 63 19.13 -33.34 -29.32
N THR A 64 18.42 -32.68 -28.42
CA THR A 64 18.44 -32.97 -26.98
C THR A 64 16.99 -32.92 -26.50
N PRO A 65 16.48 -33.96 -25.83
CA PRO A 65 15.11 -33.95 -25.29
C PRO A 65 14.96 -32.80 -24.28
N PRO A 66 13.86 -32.03 -24.33
CA PRO A 66 13.62 -30.97 -23.36
C PRO A 66 13.35 -31.59 -21.99
N GLN A 67 14.21 -31.25 -21.03
CA GLN A 67 13.99 -31.52 -19.63
C GLN A 67 12.80 -30.66 -19.20
N ALA A 68 11.70 -31.31 -18.82
CA ALA A 68 10.50 -30.66 -18.31
C ALA A 68 10.82 -29.95 -16.98
N GLY A 69 11.26 -28.70 -17.07
CA GLY A 69 11.15 -27.75 -15.98
C GLY A 69 9.67 -27.42 -15.84
N GLY A 70 9.06 -27.84 -14.73
CA GLY A 70 7.75 -27.32 -14.38
C GLY A 70 7.85 -25.81 -14.28
N GLU A 71 6.98 -25.09 -14.99
CA GLU A 71 6.69 -23.69 -14.68
C GLU A 71 6.20 -23.65 -13.24
N GLU A 72 7.10 -23.30 -12.31
CA GLU A 72 6.70 -22.83 -10.99
C GLU A 72 5.86 -21.58 -11.24
N ALA A 73 4.55 -21.68 -10.98
CA ALA A 73 3.65 -20.54 -11.08
C ALA A 73 4.14 -19.46 -10.11
N GLU A 74 4.70 -18.37 -10.66
CA GLU A 74 5.18 -17.24 -9.87
C GLU A 74 3.98 -16.60 -9.16
N GLU A 75 3.93 -16.68 -7.82
CA GLU A 75 2.85 -16.05 -7.05
C GLU A 75 2.85 -14.53 -7.30
N PRO A 76 1.67 -13.91 -7.50
CA PRO A 76 1.60 -12.50 -7.82
C PRO A 76 2.21 -11.63 -6.71
N LYS A 77 3.23 -10.84 -7.05
CA LYS A 77 3.90 -9.93 -6.10
C LYS A 77 2.92 -8.89 -5.56
N ARG A 78 2.64 -8.97 -4.26
CA ARG A 78 1.81 -8.01 -3.51
C ARG A 78 2.57 -6.71 -3.22
N ASP A 79 1.86 -5.58 -3.25
CA ASP A 79 2.36 -4.27 -2.79
C ASP A 79 2.14 -4.11 -1.29
N ILE A 80 3.08 -4.61 -0.49
CA ILE A 80 3.04 -4.49 0.97
C ILE A 80 3.90 -3.32 1.41
N ARG A 81 3.33 -2.39 2.20
CA ARG A 81 4.05 -1.21 2.69
C ARG A 81 3.93 -1.05 4.20
N GLN A 82 5.00 -0.55 4.80
CA GLN A 82 5.00 -0.11 6.20
C GLN A 82 4.42 1.31 6.31
N ILE A 83 3.42 1.48 7.18
CA ILE A 83 2.79 2.78 7.47
C ILE A 83 2.91 3.04 8.97
N ILE A 84 3.47 4.19 9.35
CA ILE A 84 3.55 4.62 10.74
C ILE A 84 2.45 5.64 11.00
N SER A 85 1.55 5.35 11.95
CA SER A 85 0.36 6.16 12.20
C SER A 85 0.20 6.54 13.67
N GLY A 86 -0.13 7.80 13.93
CA GLY A 86 -0.28 8.39 15.27
C GLY A 86 -1.60 8.09 15.97
N ILE A 87 -2.14 6.88 15.79
CA ILE A 87 -3.51 6.51 16.21
C ILE A 87 -3.57 5.55 17.39
N SER A 88 -2.43 5.24 18.03
CA SER A 88 -2.35 4.21 19.08
C SER A 88 -3.31 4.47 20.26
N ALA A 89 -3.57 5.74 20.60
CA ALA A 89 -4.52 6.11 21.66
C ALA A 89 -5.97 5.68 21.38
N TYR A 90 -6.35 5.53 20.10
CA TYR A 90 -7.70 5.13 19.69
C TYR A 90 -7.84 3.60 19.57
N PHE A 91 -6.72 2.88 19.54
CA PHE A 91 -6.67 1.42 19.38
C PHE A 91 -5.78 0.79 20.47
N PRO A 92 -6.27 0.69 21.72
CA PRO A 92 -5.51 0.08 22.81
C PRO A 92 -5.04 -1.34 22.48
N ASP A 93 -5.90 -2.08 21.77
CA ASP A 93 -5.60 -3.34 21.10
C ASP A 93 -5.43 -3.11 19.59
N PRO A 94 -4.20 -3.13 19.05
CA PRO A 94 -3.96 -2.98 17.62
C PRO A 94 -4.56 -4.09 16.76
N GLN A 95 -4.82 -5.28 17.31
CA GLN A 95 -5.31 -6.42 16.53
C GLN A 95 -6.68 -6.17 15.89
N MET A 96 -7.48 -5.26 16.45
CA MET A 96 -8.76 -4.86 15.87
C MET A 96 -8.64 -4.14 14.51
N LEU A 97 -7.42 -3.70 14.14
CA LEU A 97 -7.13 -3.11 12.84
C LEU A 97 -6.90 -4.17 11.76
N VAL A 98 -6.44 -5.37 12.14
CA VAL A 98 -6.08 -6.43 11.20
C VAL A 98 -7.32 -6.86 10.41
N GLY A 99 -7.17 -6.95 9.09
CA GLY A 99 -8.23 -7.31 8.16
C GLY A 99 -9.10 -6.13 7.70
N LYS A 100 -9.05 -4.97 8.36
CA LYS A 100 -9.81 -3.79 7.93
C LYS A 100 -9.27 -3.23 6.62
N LYS A 101 -10.20 -2.77 5.75
CA LYS A 101 -9.89 -2.00 4.54
C LYS A 101 -10.09 -0.52 4.82
N CYS A 102 -9.02 0.26 4.70
CA CYS A 102 -9.03 1.70 4.98
C CYS A 102 -8.44 2.49 3.81
N MET A 103 -8.69 3.80 3.79
CA MET A 103 -8.05 4.72 2.83
C MET A 103 -6.63 5.09 3.28
N PHE A 104 -5.69 5.09 2.35
CA PHE A 104 -4.32 5.54 2.58
C PHE A 104 -3.86 6.49 1.47
N VAL A 105 -3.07 7.50 1.80
CA VAL A 105 -2.35 8.28 0.80
C VAL A 105 -1.05 7.55 0.45
N THR A 106 -0.87 7.19 -0.82
CA THR A 106 0.16 6.24 -1.28
C THR A 106 1.30 6.83 -2.08
N ASN A 107 1.25 8.12 -2.41
CA ASN A 107 2.27 8.79 -3.22
C ASN A 107 2.95 9.99 -2.52
N LEU A 108 2.93 9.99 -1.18
CA LEU A 108 3.77 10.88 -0.40
C LEU A 108 5.21 10.39 -0.44
N GLU A 109 6.16 11.33 -0.35
CA GLU A 109 7.56 10.98 -0.09
C GLU A 109 7.66 10.17 1.22
N PRO A 110 8.46 9.09 1.25
CA PRO A 110 8.69 8.34 2.47
C PRO A 110 9.18 9.24 3.60
N ARG A 111 8.65 9.02 4.80
CA ARG A 111 9.01 9.82 5.99
C ARG A 111 9.48 8.94 7.12
N THR A 112 10.66 9.22 7.65
CA THR A 112 11.18 8.54 8.85
C THR A 112 10.56 9.13 10.12
N ILE A 113 9.98 8.27 10.95
CA ILE A 113 9.33 8.60 12.23
C ILE A 113 9.86 7.64 13.29
N LYS A 114 10.61 8.17 14.29
CA LYS A 114 11.27 7.37 15.33
C LYS A 114 12.12 6.21 14.75
N GLY A 115 12.89 6.49 13.70
CA GLY A 115 13.76 5.51 13.04
C GLY A 115 13.04 4.51 12.11
N LEU A 116 11.71 4.55 12.02
CA LEU A 116 10.93 3.72 11.11
C LEU A 116 10.46 4.53 9.90
N GLU A 117 10.64 3.97 8.70
CA GLU A 117 10.18 4.61 7.47
C GLU A 117 8.68 4.37 7.24
N SER A 118 7.90 5.44 7.06
CA SER A 118 6.51 5.38 6.65
C SER A 118 6.39 5.61 5.15
N ASN A 119 5.83 4.64 4.43
CA ASN A 119 5.68 4.63 2.97
C ASN A 119 4.25 5.02 2.54
N GLY A 120 3.68 6.00 3.24
CA GLY A 120 2.34 6.50 3.06
C GLY A 120 1.73 7.04 4.35
N MET A 121 0.44 7.34 4.31
CA MET A 121 -0.31 7.89 5.43
C MET A 121 -1.70 7.25 5.52
N LEU A 122 -2.12 6.84 6.72
CA LEU A 122 -3.50 6.44 6.96
C LEU A 122 -4.42 7.67 6.88
N PHE A 123 -5.43 7.62 6.02
CA PHE A 123 -6.41 8.69 5.87
C PHE A 123 -7.59 8.44 6.80
N ALA A 124 -7.68 9.23 7.86
CA ALA A 124 -8.65 9.09 8.94
C ALA A 124 -9.14 10.46 9.38
N VAL A 125 -10.27 10.48 10.10
CA VAL A 125 -10.86 11.71 10.64
C VAL A 125 -10.82 11.69 12.15
N SER A 126 -10.57 12.87 12.74
CA SER A 126 -10.72 13.09 14.17
C SER A 126 -11.35 14.44 14.44
N THR A 127 -12.09 14.54 15.53
CA THR A 127 -12.69 15.78 16.01
C THR A 127 -11.88 16.37 17.15
N GLU A 128 -12.07 17.67 17.44
CA GLU A 128 -11.40 18.34 18.56
C GLU A 128 -11.79 17.75 19.93
N ASP A 129 -12.99 17.18 20.06
CA ASP A 129 -13.45 16.47 21.26
C ASP A 129 -12.94 15.01 21.36
N GLY A 130 -12.02 14.61 20.48
CA GLY A 130 -11.31 13.34 20.57
C GLY A 130 -12.02 12.14 19.97
N LYS A 131 -13.10 12.33 19.18
CA LYS A 131 -13.65 11.24 18.37
C LYS A 131 -12.71 10.93 17.23
N PHE A 132 -12.62 9.66 16.85
CA PHE A 132 -11.80 9.18 15.74
C PHE A 132 -12.59 8.19 14.90
N SER A 133 -12.42 8.25 13.58
CA SER A 133 -12.92 7.23 12.67
C SER A 133 -11.91 6.93 11.57
N LEU A 134 -11.72 5.64 11.30
CA LEU A 134 -11.14 5.19 10.04
C LEU A 134 -12.09 5.55 8.89
N LEU A 135 -11.52 5.80 7.72
CA LEU A 135 -12.28 5.91 6.48
C LEU A 135 -12.25 4.54 5.80
N GLU A 136 -13.31 3.77 6.03
CA GLU A 136 -13.53 2.44 5.45
C GLU A 136 -14.49 2.55 4.26
N PRO A 137 -14.29 1.83 3.15
CA PRO A 137 -15.29 1.71 2.10
C PRO A 137 -16.61 1.17 2.65
N ASN A 138 -17.74 1.73 2.22
CA ASN A 138 -19.06 1.25 2.61
C ASN A 138 -19.52 -0.02 1.85
N ARG A 139 -18.66 -0.56 0.99
CA ARG A 139 -18.86 -1.75 0.16
C ARG A 139 -17.55 -2.52 0.07
N GLU A 140 -17.62 -3.76 -0.40
CA GLU A 140 -16.41 -4.51 -0.69
C GLU A 140 -15.69 -3.91 -1.90
N ILE A 141 -14.48 -3.40 -1.65
CA ILE A 141 -13.61 -2.80 -2.67
C ILE A 141 -12.27 -3.54 -2.65
N PRO A 142 -11.70 -3.94 -3.81
CA PRO A 142 -10.39 -4.56 -3.88
C PRO A 142 -9.27 -3.65 -3.36
N GLU A 143 -8.25 -4.26 -2.75
CA GLU A 143 -7.02 -3.57 -2.39
C GLU A 143 -6.37 -2.97 -3.66
N GLY A 144 -5.77 -1.78 -3.53
CA GLY A 144 -5.17 -1.07 -4.65
C GLY A 144 -6.15 -0.20 -5.46
N THR A 145 -7.45 -0.24 -5.15
CA THR A 145 -8.43 0.63 -5.82
C THR A 145 -8.20 2.09 -5.41
N HIS A 146 -8.04 2.99 -6.38
CA HIS A 146 -7.88 4.42 -6.15
C HIS A 146 -9.22 5.13 -5.87
N ALA A 147 -9.20 6.10 -4.96
CA ALA A 147 -10.28 7.05 -4.78
C ALA A 147 -10.40 7.99 -5.99
N LYS A 148 -11.56 8.59 -6.18
CA LYS A 148 -11.89 9.49 -7.29
C LYS A 148 -12.47 10.79 -6.77
#